data_AF-A0A9D9WS13-F1
#
_entry.id   AF-A0A9D9WS13-F1
#
_cell.length_a   1.000
_cell.length_b   1.000
_cell.length_c   1.000
_cell.angle_alpha   90.00
_cell.angle_beta   90.00
_cell.angle_gamma   90.00
#
_symmetry.space_group_name_H-M   'P 1'
#
loop_
_entity.id
_entity.type
_entity.pdbx_description
1 polymer ?
#
loop_
_entity_poly.entity_id
_entity_poly.type
_entity_poly.pdbx_seq_one_letter_code
_entity_poly.pdbx_strand_id
1 'polypeptide(L)'
;MRRIAALLLVIGVFLSACNLPESNSPDPQVATSAALTVQAVINVTPLASPTAKDSVPTQPAASGTAATPTFSQPMVSVSDVTNCRTGPGKNYERVAQIMPGSPVQIVGFFAPNYWIVKTNSGDCWVSGEFTTPAGSYAAVPTVTAPPTPLGGAPEAATFLSKNGWTFFCYGPGQADITLSWNDKAETETGYRILRNDEVVAELAANSQYFSETIALNSGQSVSYRVRAYNQIGETDSSKIEITCP
;
A
#
# COMPACT_ATOMS: atom_id res chain seq x y z
N MET A 1 39.59 -62.87 2.00
CA MET A 1 38.53 -63.89 1.85
C MET A 1 37.20 -63.18 2.09
N ARG A 2 36.55 -62.53 1.11
CA ARG A 2 35.66 -63.01 0.03
C ARG A 2 34.58 -64.04 0.42
N ARG A 3 33.32 -63.57 0.29
CA ARG A 3 32.01 -64.24 0.14
C ARG A 3 31.36 -64.65 1.46
N ILE A 4 30.10 -64.25 1.73
CA ILE A 4 28.89 -64.93 1.25
C ILE A 4 27.72 -63.94 1.07
N ALA A 5 27.00 -64.11 -0.05
CA ALA A 5 25.71 -63.52 -0.35
C ALA A 5 24.58 -64.39 0.23
N ALA A 6 23.49 -63.79 0.70
CA ALA A 6 22.21 -64.47 0.86
C ALA A 6 21.07 -63.47 0.60
N LEU A 7 20.47 -63.65 -0.56
CA LEU A 7 19.23 -63.06 -1.05
C LEU A 7 18.06 -63.70 -0.28
N LEU A 8 17.16 -62.92 0.34
CA LEU A 8 15.83 -63.42 0.71
C LEU A 8 14.76 -62.35 0.45
N LEU A 9 13.88 -62.75 -0.46
CA LEU A 9 12.72 -62.10 -1.03
C LEU A 9 11.55 -62.22 -0.04
N VAL A 10 10.97 -61.09 0.37
CA VAL A 10 9.64 -61.06 1.01
C VAL A 10 8.74 -60.09 0.25
N ILE A 11 7.63 -60.68 -0.16
CA ILE A 11 6.55 -60.18 -1.00
C ILE A 11 5.67 -59.20 -0.24
N GLY A 12 5.35 -58.09 -0.92
CA GLY A 12 4.12 -57.29 -0.90
C GLY A 12 3.17 -57.32 0.29
N VAL A 13 2.96 -56.14 0.88
CA VAL A 13 1.65 -55.67 1.36
C VAL A 13 1.49 -54.21 0.91
N PHE A 14 0.85 -54.01 -0.24
CA PHE A 14 0.23 -52.73 -0.59
C PHE A 14 -1.12 -52.67 0.13
N LEU A 15 -1.19 -51.91 1.21
CA LEU A 15 -2.45 -51.47 1.79
C LEU A 15 -2.61 -49.98 1.55
N SER A 16 -3.52 -49.69 0.65
CA SER A 16 -4.09 -48.39 0.34
C SER A 16 -4.59 -47.69 1.61
N ALA A 17 -4.06 -46.51 1.91
CA ALA A 17 -4.77 -45.50 2.68
C ALA A 17 -5.05 -44.33 1.75
N CYS A 18 -6.28 -44.28 1.23
CA CYS A 18 -6.87 -43.07 0.67
C CYS A 18 -6.94 -42.03 1.79
N ASN A 19 -6.10 -40.99 1.74
CA ASN A 19 -6.32 -39.81 2.56
C ASN A 19 -7.08 -38.80 1.68
N LEU A 20 -8.40 -38.74 1.85
CA LEU A 20 -9.26 -37.77 1.18
C LEU A 20 -8.86 -36.35 1.62
N PRO A 21 -8.72 -35.39 0.70
CA PRO A 21 -8.73 -33.99 1.07
C PRO A 21 -10.15 -33.59 1.50
N GLU A 22 -10.25 -33.07 2.72
CA GLU A 22 -11.46 -32.40 3.21
C GLU A 22 -11.68 -31.14 2.37
N SER A 23 -12.73 -31.17 1.56
CA SER A 23 -13.16 -30.09 0.70
C SER A 23 -13.77 -28.96 1.53
N ASN A 24 -12.93 -28.07 2.07
CA ASN A 24 -13.36 -26.76 2.52
C ASN A 24 -13.54 -25.85 1.31
N SER A 25 -14.73 -25.93 0.72
CA SER A 25 -15.23 -24.92 -0.21
C SER A 25 -15.50 -23.61 0.56
N PRO A 26 -15.08 -22.43 0.05
CA PRO A 26 -15.44 -21.15 0.66
C PRO A 26 -16.96 -20.93 0.58
N ASP A 27 -17.56 -20.64 1.74
CA ASP A 27 -18.95 -20.18 1.85
C ASP A 27 -19.14 -18.88 1.04
N PRO A 28 -20.07 -18.83 0.08
CA PRO A 28 -20.35 -17.65 -0.70
C PRO A 28 -21.32 -16.74 0.06
N GLN A 29 -20.87 -16.12 1.14
CA GLN A 29 -21.59 -15.04 1.82
C GLN A 29 -20.69 -13.86 2.18
N VAL A 30 -19.97 -13.35 1.18
CA VAL A 30 -19.52 -11.96 1.17
C VAL A 30 -19.85 -11.35 -0.18
N ALA A 31 -21.14 -11.15 -0.42
CA ALA A 31 -21.63 -10.32 -1.50
C ALA A 31 -22.94 -9.68 -1.06
N THR A 32 -23.06 -8.37 -1.33
CA THR A 32 -24.31 -7.58 -1.29
C THR A 32 -24.62 -6.87 0.03
N SER A 33 -23.96 -5.73 0.24
CA SER A 33 -24.49 -4.64 1.07
C SER A 33 -24.77 -3.42 0.20
N ALA A 34 -25.82 -3.52 -0.62
CA ALA A 34 -26.43 -2.35 -1.26
C ALA A 34 -27.94 -2.56 -1.43
N ALA A 35 -28.69 -1.62 -0.83
CA ALA A 35 -30.06 -1.18 -1.13
C ALA A 35 -31.27 -1.92 -0.53
N LEU A 36 -32.18 -1.05 -0.03
CA LEU A 36 -33.64 -1.18 0.16
C LEU A 36 -34.17 -1.82 1.46
N THR A 37 -34.63 -0.96 2.39
CA THR A 37 -36.01 -0.98 2.92
C THR A 37 -36.40 0.39 3.48
N VAL A 38 -37.24 1.11 2.73
CA VAL A 38 -38.12 2.19 3.23
C VAL A 38 -39.50 1.56 3.47
N GLN A 39 -40.24 2.11 4.45
CA GLN A 39 -41.61 1.77 4.89
C GLN A 39 -41.67 0.65 5.94
N ALA A 40 -42.38 0.74 7.06
CA ALA A 40 -43.32 1.71 7.62
C ALA A 40 -43.52 1.35 9.11
N VAL A 41 -43.78 2.31 9.99
CA VAL A 41 -44.84 2.16 11.03
C VAL A 41 -45.37 3.55 11.37
N ILE A 42 -46.54 3.82 10.81
CA ILE A 42 -47.53 4.76 11.32
C ILE A 42 -48.29 3.97 12.38
N ASN A 43 -48.33 4.44 13.63
CA ASN A 43 -49.43 4.10 14.52
C ASN A 43 -49.76 5.29 15.43
N VAL A 44 -50.88 5.91 15.08
CA VAL A 44 -51.58 6.98 15.78
C VAL A 44 -52.35 6.43 16.98
N THR A 45 -52.48 7.22 18.06
CA THR A 45 -53.77 7.69 18.62
C THR A 45 -53.56 8.64 19.82
N PRO A 46 -54.54 9.50 20.14
CA PRO A 46 -54.31 10.85 20.65
C PRO A 46 -54.67 11.03 22.14
N LEU A 47 -54.24 12.15 22.74
CA LEU A 47 -54.95 12.75 23.87
C LEU A 47 -54.86 14.28 23.82
N ALA A 48 -55.98 14.89 24.19
CA ALA A 48 -56.38 16.25 23.90
C ALA A 48 -55.58 17.38 24.59
N SER A 49 -55.58 18.52 23.88
CA SER A 49 -55.69 19.94 24.28
C SER A 49 -55.80 20.30 25.78
N PRO A 50 -55.27 21.47 26.18
CA PRO A 50 -56.01 22.71 25.91
C PRO A 50 -55.17 23.91 25.44
N THR A 51 -55.73 24.61 24.45
CA THR A 51 -55.95 26.06 24.42
C THR A 51 -54.90 27.00 25.04
N ALA A 52 -54.11 27.65 24.18
CA ALA A 52 -53.72 29.04 24.39
C ALA A 52 -53.83 29.78 23.05
N LYS A 53 -54.69 30.79 23.09
CA LYS A 53 -55.03 31.70 22.01
C LYS A 53 -53.96 32.78 22.01
N ASP A 54 -53.15 32.85 20.96
CA ASP A 54 -52.39 34.06 20.67
C ASP A 54 -52.42 34.36 19.18
N SER A 55 -52.95 35.54 18.90
CA SER A 55 -53.21 36.11 17.59
C SER A 55 -51.91 36.63 16.98
N VAL A 56 -51.43 35.98 15.92
CA VAL A 56 -50.38 36.53 15.05
C VAL A 56 -51.05 37.16 13.83
N PRO A 57 -50.76 38.43 13.50
CA PRO A 57 -51.35 39.09 12.34
C PRO A 57 -50.73 38.56 11.05
N THR A 58 -51.59 38.25 10.09
CA THR A 58 -51.27 37.93 8.70
C THR A 58 -50.56 39.12 8.04
N GLN A 59 -49.27 38.96 7.72
CA GLN A 59 -48.52 39.87 6.85
C GLN A 59 -48.52 39.32 5.40
N PRO A 60 -48.72 40.13 4.37
CA PRO A 60 -48.71 39.67 2.97
C PRO A 60 -47.34 39.12 2.57
N ALA A 61 -47.33 38.02 1.83
CA ALA A 61 -46.15 37.43 1.23
C ALA A 61 -45.43 38.45 0.34
N ALA A 62 -44.25 38.90 0.79
CA ALA A 62 -43.31 39.59 -0.06
C ALA A 62 -42.56 38.55 -0.91
N SER A 63 -42.75 38.60 -2.22
CA SER A 63 -41.88 37.91 -3.19
C SER A 63 -40.46 38.45 -3.06
N GLY A 64 -39.66 37.82 -2.21
CA GLY A 64 -38.22 38.02 -2.17
C GLY A 64 -37.60 37.27 -3.34
N THR A 65 -37.05 38.01 -4.30
CA THR A 65 -36.13 37.47 -5.30
C THR A 65 -34.97 36.81 -4.53
N ALA A 66 -34.87 35.48 -4.57
CA ALA A 66 -33.76 34.76 -3.97
C ALA A 66 -32.47 35.23 -4.67
N ALA A 67 -31.67 36.04 -3.97
CA ALA A 67 -30.35 36.41 -4.46
C ALA A 67 -29.50 35.14 -4.51
N THR A 68 -29.11 34.73 -5.72
CA THR A 68 -28.10 33.69 -5.89
C THR A 68 -26.80 34.22 -5.25
N PRO A 69 -26.24 33.56 -4.22
CA PRO A 69 -24.98 34.01 -3.63
C PRO A 69 -23.87 33.91 -4.68
N THR A 70 -23.27 35.06 -5.03
CA THR A 70 -22.04 35.08 -5.81
C THR A 70 -20.89 34.68 -4.88
N PHE A 71 -20.57 33.39 -4.86
CA PHE A 71 -19.41 32.91 -4.11
C PHE A 71 -18.12 33.39 -4.79
N SER A 72 -17.18 33.92 -4.01
CA SER A 72 -15.80 34.06 -4.48
C SER A 72 -15.26 32.69 -4.85
N GLN A 73 -14.39 32.63 -5.87
CA GLN A 73 -13.78 31.37 -6.28
C GLN A 73 -13.06 30.74 -5.08
N PRO A 74 -13.26 29.43 -4.81
CA PRO A 74 -12.59 28.76 -3.71
C PRO A 74 -11.09 28.73 -3.98
N MET A 75 -10.31 29.12 -2.97
CA MET A 75 -8.85 29.16 -3.04
C MET A 75 -8.26 28.26 -1.96
N VAL A 76 -7.01 27.86 -2.14
CA VAL A 76 -6.25 27.14 -1.13
C VAL A 76 -4.88 27.76 -0.96
N SER A 77 -4.46 27.90 0.29
CA SER A 77 -3.12 28.36 0.66
C SER A 77 -2.35 27.24 1.36
N VAL A 78 -1.01 27.35 1.36
CA VAL A 78 -0.11 26.40 2.02
C VAL A 78 0.80 27.17 2.97
N SER A 79 1.13 26.56 4.12
CA SER A 79 2.05 27.15 5.11
C SER A 79 3.52 26.92 4.76
N ASP A 80 3.80 25.80 4.09
CA ASP A 80 5.13 25.37 3.64
C ASP A 80 5.10 24.95 2.17
N VAL A 81 6.28 24.79 1.55
CA VAL A 81 6.40 24.32 0.17
C VAL A 81 5.72 22.97 0.03
N THR A 82 4.62 22.94 -0.73
CA THR A 82 3.78 21.75 -0.85
C THR A 82 3.83 21.18 -2.26
N ASN A 83 4.00 19.87 -2.37
CA ASN A 83 4.09 19.20 -3.66
C ASN A 83 2.72 19.13 -4.34
N CYS A 84 2.66 19.50 -5.62
CA CYS A 84 1.51 19.29 -6.49
C CYS A 84 1.79 18.11 -7.42
N ARG A 85 0.93 17.09 -7.40
CA ARG A 85 1.17 15.79 -8.05
C ARG A 85 0.14 15.47 -9.12
N THR A 86 0.41 14.46 -9.95
CA THR A 86 -0.53 13.96 -10.97
C THR A 86 -1.73 13.21 -10.39
N GLY A 87 -1.71 12.88 -9.09
CA GLY A 87 -2.80 12.22 -8.37
C GLY A 87 -2.53 12.19 -6.86
N PRO A 88 -3.39 11.49 -6.08
CA PRO A 88 -3.32 11.52 -4.63
C PRO A 88 -2.18 10.65 -4.05
N GLY A 89 -1.27 11.26 -3.31
CA GLY A 89 -0.25 10.55 -2.54
C GLY A 89 1.13 10.45 -3.20
N LYS A 90 2.07 9.77 -2.53
CA LYS A 90 3.49 9.79 -2.91
C LYS A 90 3.82 9.00 -4.18
N ASN A 91 2.99 8.01 -4.52
CA ASN A 91 3.15 7.16 -5.70
C ASN A 91 2.87 7.88 -7.03
N TYR A 92 2.28 9.08 -6.98
CA TYR A 92 2.05 9.92 -8.16
C TYR A 92 3.18 10.91 -8.36
N GLU A 93 3.58 11.15 -9.60
CA GLU A 93 4.68 12.07 -9.93
C GLU A 93 4.39 13.52 -9.49
N ARG A 94 5.43 14.23 -9.05
CA ARG A 94 5.36 15.67 -8.73
C ARG A 94 5.55 16.49 -10.01
N VAL A 95 4.55 17.30 -10.35
CA VAL A 95 4.57 18.18 -11.53
C VAL A 95 4.87 19.63 -11.19
N ALA A 96 4.57 20.05 -9.95
CA ALA A 96 4.84 21.41 -9.48
C ALA A 96 5.03 21.45 -7.96
N GLN A 97 5.42 22.62 -7.45
CA GLN A 97 5.44 22.94 -6.03
C GLN A 97 4.71 24.26 -5.81
N ILE A 98 3.85 24.30 -4.79
CA ILE A 98 3.13 25.50 -4.37
C ILE A 98 3.93 26.13 -3.23
N MET A 99 4.33 27.39 -3.42
CA MET A 99 5.06 28.14 -2.40
C MET A 99 4.11 28.82 -1.42
N PRO A 100 4.51 29.00 -0.15
CA PRO A 100 3.74 29.79 0.81
C PRO A 100 3.44 31.20 0.31
N GLY A 101 2.28 31.74 0.71
CA GLY A 101 1.86 33.09 0.35
C GLY A 101 1.28 33.27 -1.05
N SER A 102 1.29 32.23 -1.90
CA SER A 102 0.66 32.25 -3.23
C SER A 102 -0.58 31.34 -3.25
N PRO A 103 -1.79 31.86 -2.99
CA PRO A 103 -3.00 31.04 -3.01
C PRO A 103 -3.34 30.62 -4.44
N VAL A 104 -3.83 29.39 -4.59
CA VAL A 104 -4.23 28.82 -5.90
C VAL A 104 -5.70 28.41 -5.88
N GLN A 105 -6.35 28.45 -7.05
CA GLN A 105 -7.78 28.15 -7.17
C GLN A 105 -8.04 26.66 -6.97
N ILE A 106 -9.04 26.31 -6.16
CA ILE A 106 -9.58 24.96 -6.04
C ILE A 106 -10.54 24.72 -7.21
N VAL A 107 -10.34 23.63 -7.94
CA VAL A 107 -11.17 23.20 -9.07
C VAL A 107 -11.77 21.81 -8.88
N GLY A 108 -11.32 21.05 -7.89
CA GLY A 108 -11.88 19.74 -7.57
C GLY A 108 -11.57 19.30 -6.14
N PHE A 109 -12.32 18.31 -5.67
CA PHE A 109 -12.12 17.67 -4.37
C PHE A 109 -12.09 16.15 -4.53
N PHE A 110 -11.19 15.49 -3.83
CA PHE A 110 -11.17 14.03 -3.72
C PHE A 110 -11.16 13.64 -2.25
N ALA A 111 -12.19 12.90 -1.85
CA ALA A 111 -12.36 12.47 -0.47
C ALA A 111 -11.23 11.51 -0.05
N PRO A 112 -10.81 11.53 1.23
CA PRO A 112 -11.33 12.41 2.29
C PRO A 112 -10.65 13.78 2.35
N ASN A 113 -9.48 13.98 1.73
CA ASN A 113 -8.62 15.13 2.04
C ASN A 113 -7.65 15.51 0.93
N TYR A 114 -8.10 15.61 -0.33
CA TYR A 114 -7.29 16.11 -1.44
C TYR A 114 -8.01 17.21 -2.21
N TRP A 115 -7.26 18.25 -2.58
CA TRP A 115 -7.73 19.31 -3.47
C TRP A 115 -7.08 19.18 -4.83
N ILE A 116 -7.84 19.49 -5.88
CA ILE A 116 -7.32 19.65 -7.23
C ILE A 116 -7.28 21.15 -7.46
N VAL A 117 -6.10 21.64 -7.81
CA VAL A 117 -5.84 23.06 -7.93
C VAL A 117 -5.36 23.41 -9.31
N LYS A 118 -5.74 24.61 -9.77
CA LYS A 118 -5.30 25.15 -11.05
C LYS A 118 -3.98 25.88 -10.90
N THR A 119 -2.97 25.46 -11.66
CA THR A 119 -1.65 26.10 -11.70
C THR A 119 -1.24 26.46 -13.13
N ASN A 120 -0.15 27.20 -13.30
CA ASN A 120 0.41 27.52 -14.62
C ASN A 120 0.93 26.27 -15.35
N SER A 121 1.21 25.18 -14.62
CA SER A 121 1.65 23.90 -15.17
C SER A 121 0.47 22.96 -15.49
N GLY A 122 -0.77 23.41 -15.28
CA GLY A 122 -1.98 22.61 -15.38
C GLY A 122 -2.60 22.30 -14.02
N ASP A 123 -3.66 21.49 -14.05
CA ASP A 123 -4.37 21.07 -12.85
C ASP A 123 -3.61 19.93 -12.14
N CYS A 124 -3.47 20.02 -10.82
CA CYS A 124 -2.71 19.03 -10.05
C CYS A 124 -3.26 18.85 -8.64
N TRP A 125 -2.83 17.77 -7.99
CA TRP A 125 -3.34 17.28 -6.72
C TRP A 125 -2.48 17.75 -5.56
N VAL A 126 -3.11 18.30 -4.52
CA VAL A 126 -2.46 18.73 -3.29
C VAL A 126 -3.15 18.10 -2.08
N SER A 127 -2.35 17.63 -1.11
CA SER A 127 -2.89 17.04 0.12
C SER A 127 -3.54 18.11 0.98
N GLY A 128 -4.77 17.83 1.41
CA GLY A 128 -5.53 18.69 2.31
C GLY A 128 -4.85 18.92 3.65
N GLU A 129 -4.00 17.97 4.10
CA GLU A 129 -3.24 18.04 5.36
C GLU A 129 -2.28 19.23 5.42
N PHE A 130 -1.76 19.69 4.28
CA PHE A 130 -0.78 20.78 4.19
C PHE A 130 -1.40 22.08 3.67
N THR A 131 -2.74 22.16 3.69
CA THR A 131 -3.45 23.24 3.04
C THR A 131 -4.54 23.87 3.90
N THR A 132 -4.81 25.15 3.64
CA THR A 132 -5.90 25.90 4.26
C THR A 132 -6.85 26.40 3.17
N PRO A 133 -8.04 25.81 3.00
CA PRO A 133 -9.04 26.28 2.03
C PRO A 133 -9.69 27.59 2.50
N ALA A 134 -10.02 28.47 1.55
CA ALA A 134 -10.67 29.74 1.77
C ALA A 134 -11.78 29.99 0.72
N GLY A 135 -12.84 30.68 1.13
CA GLY A 135 -14.04 30.86 0.31
C GLY A 135 -14.99 29.66 0.37
N SER A 136 -16.06 29.70 -0.41
CA SER A 136 -17.04 28.62 -0.46
C SER A 136 -16.59 27.54 -1.43
N TYR A 137 -16.27 26.36 -0.92
CA TYR A 137 -15.94 25.17 -1.71
C TYR A 137 -17.09 24.15 -1.77
N ALA A 138 -18.28 24.50 -1.29
CA ALA A 138 -19.44 23.60 -1.26
C ALA A 138 -19.91 23.13 -2.65
N ALA A 139 -19.64 23.94 -3.68
CA ALA A 139 -19.96 23.62 -5.08
C ALA A 139 -18.78 23.04 -5.88
N VAL A 140 -17.64 22.79 -5.23
CA VAL A 140 -16.47 22.18 -5.90
C VAL A 140 -16.83 20.74 -6.28
N PRO A 141 -16.64 20.35 -7.55
CA PRO A 141 -16.96 19.00 -7.98
C PRO A 141 -16.05 17.99 -7.30
N THR A 142 -16.64 16.86 -6.89
CA THR A 142 -15.85 15.69 -6.51
C THR A 142 -15.28 15.04 -7.76
N VAL A 143 -14.01 14.69 -7.75
CA VAL A 143 -13.35 13.98 -8.84
C VAL A 143 -12.97 12.57 -8.42
N THR A 144 -12.74 11.69 -9.39
CA THR A 144 -12.11 10.40 -9.15
C THR A 144 -10.60 10.51 -9.27
N ALA A 145 -9.85 9.74 -8.49
CA ALA A 145 -8.41 9.63 -8.69
C ALA A 145 -8.11 9.06 -10.09
N PRO A 146 -7.07 9.56 -10.80
CA PRO A 146 -6.50 8.85 -11.93
C PRO A 146 -6.10 7.43 -11.49
N PRO A 147 -6.00 6.46 -12.41
CA PRO A 147 -5.40 5.18 -12.07
C PRO A 147 -4.03 5.44 -11.47
N THR A 148 -3.73 4.80 -10.34
CA THR A 148 -2.40 4.89 -9.74
C THR A 148 -1.40 4.48 -10.81
N PRO A 149 -0.38 5.30 -11.11
CA PRO A 149 0.75 4.84 -11.90
C PRO A 149 1.18 3.52 -11.30
N LEU A 150 1.17 2.47 -12.14
CA LEU A 150 1.67 1.17 -11.74
C LEU A 150 3.12 1.46 -11.31
N GLY A 151 3.37 1.38 -10.00
CA GLY A 151 4.63 1.83 -9.40
C GLY A 151 5.81 1.21 -10.14
N GLY A 152 6.98 1.84 -10.07
CA GLY A 152 8.17 1.28 -10.70
C GLY A 152 8.61 -0.05 -10.08
N ALA A 153 9.78 -0.51 -10.49
CA ALA A 153 10.50 -1.52 -9.71
C ALA A 153 10.61 -1.05 -8.24
N PRO A 154 10.55 -1.97 -7.27
CA PRO A 154 10.61 -1.62 -5.85
C PRO A 154 11.94 -0.95 -5.50
N GLU A 155 11.98 -0.17 -4.43
CA GLU A 155 13.23 0.41 -3.95
C GLU A 155 14.21 -0.70 -3.53
N ALA A 156 15.51 -0.50 -3.76
CA ALA A 156 16.53 -1.48 -3.37
C ALA A 156 16.56 -1.66 -1.84
N ALA A 157 16.62 -2.91 -1.39
CA ALA A 157 17.04 -3.20 -0.02
C ALA A 157 18.46 -2.68 0.23
N THR A 158 18.74 -2.28 1.46
CA THR A 158 20.07 -1.81 1.87
C THR A 158 20.57 -2.62 3.05
N PHE A 159 21.75 -3.24 2.92
CA PHE A 159 22.41 -3.89 4.06
C PHE A 159 22.61 -2.88 5.21
N LEU A 160 22.43 -3.36 6.44
CA LEU A 160 22.65 -2.52 7.63
C LEU A 160 24.13 -2.09 7.69
N SER A 161 24.38 -0.81 7.98
CA SER A 161 25.75 -0.26 8.04
C SER A 161 26.62 -0.89 9.13
N LYS A 162 26.01 -1.54 10.12
CA LYS A 162 26.68 -2.37 11.13
C LYS A 162 26.00 -3.73 11.18
N ASN A 163 26.79 -4.79 11.15
CA ASN A 163 26.32 -6.18 11.24
C ASN A 163 25.22 -6.54 10.21
N GLY A 164 25.16 -5.83 9.07
CA GLY A 164 24.24 -6.17 7.98
C GLY A 164 24.54 -7.52 7.33
N TRP A 165 25.70 -8.09 7.62
CA TRP A 165 26.05 -9.45 7.28
C TRP A 165 27.12 -9.96 8.24
N THR A 166 27.08 -11.26 8.51
CA THR A 166 28.11 -11.98 9.25
C THR A 166 28.40 -13.31 8.57
N PHE A 167 29.62 -13.81 8.76
CA PHE A 167 29.99 -15.13 8.28
C PHE A 167 30.89 -15.84 9.28
N PHE A 168 30.81 -17.17 9.31
CA PHE A 168 31.69 -18.00 10.12
C PHE A 168 32.13 -19.21 9.31
N CYS A 169 33.43 -19.30 8.99
CA CYS A 169 34.01 -20.44 8.28
C CYS A 169 34.51 -21.49 9.27
N TYR A 170 34.15 -22.75 9.05
CA TYR A 170 34.54 -23.85 9.95
C TYR A 170 34.56 -25.21 9.25
N GLY A 171 35.16 -26.18 9.94
CA GLY A 171 35.14 -27.58 9.53
C GLY A 171 35.71 -27.80 8.12
N PRO A 172 35.21 -28.79 7.36
CA PRO A 172 35.79 -29.25 6.09
C PRO A 172 35.54 -28.32 4.89
N GLY A 173 35.54 -26.99 5.10
CA GLY A 173 35.23 -26.00 4.06
C GLY A 173 33.75 -25.63 4.02
N GLN A 174 33.18 -25.27 5.17
CA GLN A 174 31.82 -24.75 5.27
C GLN A 174 31.82 -23.33 5.82
N ALA A 175 30.80 -22.56 5.48
CA ALA A 175 30.56 -21.23 6.02
C ALA A 175 29.08 -21.02 6.35
N ASP A 176 28.79 -20.58 7.57
CA ASP A 176 27.47 -20.03 7.91
C ASP A 176 27.45 -18.57 7.52
N ILE A 177 26.45 -18.18 6.73
CA ILE A 177 26.24 -16.82 6.25
C ILE A 177 24.94 -16.30 6.85
N THR A 178 24.96 -15.09 7.39
CA THR A 178 23.76 -14.37 7.83
C THR A 178 23.72 -13.01 7.14
N LEU A 179 22.58 -12.67 6.58
CA LEU A 179 22.28 -11.41 5.92
C LEU A 179 21.16 -10.70 6.67
N SER A 180 21.30 -9.39 6.87
CA SER A 180 20.28 -8.54 7.47
C SER A 180 20.27 -7.18 6.77
N TRP A 181 19.08 -6.74 6.37
CA TRP A 181 18.93 -5.52 5.58
C TRP A 181 17.76 -4.68 6.08
N ASN A 182 17.80 -3.39 5.75
CA ASN A 182 16.65 -2.51 5.88
C ASN A 182 15.75 -2.70 4.67
N ASP A 183 14.50 -3.05 4.93
CA ASP A 183 13.44 -3.01 3.94
C ASP A 183 13.08 -1.56 3.64
N LYS A 184 13.29 -1.15 2.39
CA LYS A 184 12.89 0.16 1.87
C LYS A 184 11.81 0.05 0.81
N ALA A 185 11.52 -1.16 0.36
CA ALA A 185 10.51 -1.36 -0.63
C ALA A 185 9.15 -1.33 0.08
N GLU A 186 8.24 -0.47 -0.38
CA GLU A 186 6.84 -0.48 0.08
C GLU A 186 5.92 -1.19 -0.91
N THR A 187 6.49 -1.66 -2.04
CA THR A 187 5.74 -2.11 -3.22
C THR A 187 6.27 -3.44 -3.79
N GLU A 188 7.20 -4.08 -3.08
CA GLU A 188 7.69 -5.40 -3.40
C GLU A 188 6.64 -6.47 -3.12
N THR A 189 6.61 -7.47 -3.99
CA THR A 189 5.91 -8.73 -3.74
C THR A 189 6.76 -9.66 -2.87
N GLY A 190 8.09 -9.50 -2.93
CA GLY A 190 9.02 -10.25 -2.11
C GLY A 190 10.47 -9.90 -2.39
N TYR A 191 11.34 -10.75 -1.84
CA TYR A 191 12.78 -10.64 -1.96
C TYR A 191 13.37 -11.91 -2.55
N ARG A 192 14.47 -11.77 -3.31
CA ARG A 192 15.31 -12.88 -3.74
C ARG A 192 16.71 -12.71 -3.19
N ILE A 193 17.29 -13.81 -2.70
CA ILE A 193 18.69 -13.85 -2.32
C ILE A 193 19.48 -14.33 -3.52
N LEU A 194 20.43 -13.49 -3.95
CA LEU A 194 21.34 -13.84 -5.03
C LEU A 194 22.70 -14.17 -4.44
N ARG A 195 23.21 -15.34 -4.79
CA ARG A 195 24.57 -15.80 -4.47
C ARG A 195 25.33 -15.96 -5.78
N ASN A 196 26.41 -15.19 -5.96
CA ASN A 196 27.14 -15.11 -7.23
C ASN A 196 26.23 -14.80 -8.43
N ASP A 197 25.32 -13.83 -8.23
CA ASP A 197 24.31 -13.38 -9.19
C ASP A 197 23.25 -14.43 -9.61
N GLU A 198 23.23 -15.61 -8.97
CA GLU A 198 22.19 -16.64 -9.13
C GLU A 198 21.21 -16.63 -7.95
N VAL A 199 19.91 -16.77 -8.22
CA VAL A 199 18.88 -16.83 -7.19
C VAL A 199 18.97 -18.14 -6.41
N VAL A 200 19.16 -18.06 -5.10
CA VAL A 200 19.24 -19.23 -4.20
C VAL A 200 18.07 -19.35 -3.23
N ALA A 201 17.33 -18.26 -3.00
CA ALA A 201 16.14 -18.26 -2.16
C ALA A 201 15.16 -17.17 -2.60
N GLU A 202 13.88 -17.40 -2.37
CA GLU A 202 12.82 -16.39 -2.44
C GLU A 202 12.18 -16.24 -1.06
N LEU A 203 11.89 -15.00 -0.68
CA LEU A 203 11.32 -14.62 0.61
C LEU A 203 10.09 -13.75 0.37
N ALA A 204 9.16 -13.75 1.33
CA ALA A 204 7.96 -12.92 1.27
C ALA A 204 8.29 -11.42 1.38
N ALA A 205 7.35 -10.56 0.98
CA ALA A 205 7.43 -9.11 1.22
C ALA A 205 7.70 -8.80 2.71
N ASN A 206 8.32 -7.66 2.98
CA ASN A 206 8.76 -7.24 4.32
C ASN A 206 9.82 -8.14 5.00
N SER A 207 10.43 -9.09 4.29
CA SER A 207 11.54 -9.87 4.84
C SER A 207 12.78 -9.00 5.00
N GLN A 208 13.50 -9.18 6.11
CA GLN A 208 14.68 -8.37 6.48
C GLN A 208 15.89 -9.21 6.91
N TYR A 209 15.77 -10.54 6.83
CA TYR A 209 16.72 -11.50 7.37
C TYR A 209 16.79 -12.74 6.51
N PHE A 210 18.00 -13.28 6.34
CA PHE A 210 18.25 -14.57 5.72
C PHE A 210 19.51 -15.20 6.29
N SER A 211 19.54 -16.52 6.41
CA SER A 211 20.76 -17.26 6.73
C SER A 211 20.81 -18.59 5.99
N GLU A 212 22.03 -19.02 5.68
CA GLU A 212 22.30 -20.31 5.05
C GLU A 212 23.69 -20.83 5.43
N THR A 213 23.90 -22.14 5.24
CA THR A 213 25.21 -22.78 5.34
C THR A 213 25.63 -23.23 3.94
N ILE A 214 26.83 -22.85 3.53
CA ILE A 214 27.37 -23.16 2.20
C ILE A 214 28.68 -23.93 2.30
N ALA A 215 29.02 -24.67 1.25
CA ALA A 215 30.39 -25.15 1.07
C ALA A 215 31.25 -24.00 0.55
N LEU A 216 32.26 -23.60 1.33
CA LEU A 216 33.23 -22.57 0.99
C LEU A 216 34.56 -22.91 1.65
N ASN A 217 35.55 -23.25 0.83
CA ASN A 217 36.89 -23.63 1.29
C ASN A 217 37.73 -22.38 1.61
N SER A 218 38.78 -22.57 2.41
CA SER A 218 39.78 -21.53 2.68
C SER A 218 40.33 -20.95 1.38
N GLY A 219 40.39 -19.61 1.30
CA GLY A 219 40.80 -18.86 0.12
C GLY A 219 39.72 -18.68 -0.96
N GLN A 220 38.55 -19.29 -0.83
CA GLN A 220 37.43 -19.07 -1.76
C GLN A 220 36.58 -17.87 -1.33
N SER A 221 35.98 -17.23 -2.33
CA SER A 221 35.09 -16.08 -2.17
C SER A 221 33.69 -16.37 -2.72
N VAL A 222 32.70 -15.73 -2.11
CA VAL A 222 31.30 -15.74 -2.54
C VAL A 222 30.74 -14.32 -2.45
N SER A 223 29.84 -13.96 -3.35
CA SER A 223 29.17 -12.67 -3.33
C SER A 223 27.66 -12.80 -3.10
N TYR A 224 27.08 -11.80 -2.43
CA TYR A 224 25.64 -11.74 -2.16
C TYR A 224 25.02 -10.40 -2.56
N ARG A 225 23.76 -10.48 -2.99
CA ARG A 225 22.83 -9.35 -3.14
C ARG A 225 21.45 -9.77 -2.64
N VAL A 226 20.68 -8.78 -2.18
CA VAL A 226 19.25 -8.91 -1.90
C VAL A 226 18.51 -8.15 -2.99
N ARG A 227 17.61 -8.84 -3.70
CA ARG A 227 16.82 -8.26 -4.79
C ARG A 227 15.38 -8.10 -4.36
N ALA A 228 14.88 -6.87 -4.33
CA ALA A 228 13.46 -6.61 -4.19
C ALA A 228 12.79 -6.81 -5.56
N TYR A 229 11.61 -7.43 -5.62
CA TYR A 229 10.87 -7.60 -6.88
C TYR A 229 9.37 -7.39 -6.71
N ASN A 230 8.72 -6.94 -7.78
CA ASN A 230 7.27 -6.94 -7.94
C ASN A 230 6.91 -7.34 -9.38
N GLN A 231 5.64 -7.24 -9.77
CA GLN A 231 5.20 -7.55 -11.13
C GLN A 231 5.78 -6.61 -12.22
N ILE A 232 6.33 -5.45 -11.82
CA ILE A 232 6.80 -4.39 -12.73
C ILE A 232 8.29 -4.47 -12.96
N GLY A 233 9.06 -4.82 -11.94
CA GLY A 233 10.50 -4.97 -12.08
C GLY A 233 11.19 -5.39 -10.80
N GLU A 234 12.51 -5.27 -10.84
CA GLU A 234 13.42 -5.79 -9.82
C GLU A 234 14.53 -4.76 -9.55
N THR A 235 14.98 -4.66 -8.31
CA THR A 235 16.08 -3.78 -7.91
C THR A 235 17.02 -4.49 -6.94
N ASP A 236 18.32 -4.41 -7.20
CA ASP A 236 19.37 -5.06 -6.40
C ASP A 236 19.94 -4.13 -5.31
N SER A 237 20.24 -4.73 -4.16
CA SER A 237 21.09 -4.11 -3.14
C SER A 237 22.52 -3.89 -3.65
N SER A 238 23.33 -3.18 -2.85
CA SER A 238 24.78 -3.24 -2.98
C SER A 238 25.28 -4.69 -2.91
N LYS A 239 26.39 -4.99 -3.59
CA LYS A 239 27.04 -6.30 -3.54
C LYS A 239 27.93 -6.37 -2.32
N ILE A 240 27.88 -7.50 -1.61
CA ILE A 240 28.89 -7.85 -0.61
C ILE A 240 29.71 -9.04 -1.12
N GLU A 241 30.94 -9.15 -0.65
CA GLU A 241 31.87 -10.22 -0.99
C GLU A 241 32.48 -10.77 0.30
N ILE A 242 32.41 -12.07 0.47
CA ILE A 242 32.85 -12.81 1.66
C ILE A 242 33.92 -13.79 1.21
N THR A 243 35.06 -13.79 1.91
CA THR A 243 36.18 -14.69 1.65
C THR A 243 36.51 -15.46 2.91
N CYS A 244 36.53 -16.79 2.84
CA CYS A 244 37.03 -17.58 3.96
C CYS A 244 38.55 -17.44 4.06
N PRO A 245 39.08 -17.12 5.26
CA PRO A 245 40.51 -16.96 5.48
C PRO A 245 41.28 -18.28 5.29
#